data_AF-K0KUU9-F1
#
_entry.id   AF-K0KUU9-F1
#
_cell.length_a   1.000
_cell.length_b   1.000
_cell.length_c   1.000
_cell.angle_alpha   90.00
_cell.angle_beta   90.00
_cell.angle_gamma   90.00
#
_symmetry.space_group_name_H-M   'P 1'
#
loop_
_entity.id
_entity.type
_entity.pdbx_description
1 polymer ?
#
loop_
_entity_poly.entity_id
_entity_poly.type
_entity_poly.pdbx_seq_one_letter_code
_entity_poly.pdbx_strand_id
1 'polypeptide(L)'
;MSRQSSVRRQEIKTNDRFPSLDNHEIKLCLEQCDIFVTQDELDKPTSMFLQGLFQQFIEKYLGLSPIKIRQRQNSLLKNDINTDDYYTIDDEEQFNESLSLLSLSSLSFKFLQDCGVYDFTLNDLIKPDQKRVQRFLSAIINFARFRDEHLIDNEEIKYENNLKFDKFQRNLEENQNLKERIQILEKQNHGDGYLEELNSKQLLFEQELKNLRIIQENLSNEHLDYKLEKARLIKQLEDHNYLLLESKTQYEKMKNYIIESPDILTKILQDMNNSLNNDQQVLNDLELRSRKLGITIESFNIIKYDLTNCFKIIDELKIELNKEIKNKKNLNLIKEQIEESNLKFNDFNRKIQLIQRQIKSSEEKFNKTKNIRDDKYKEFDKKIDDYNDIYSKLITEKQINDQNLSSKQNYINSIEKKIYNLENSFKKEYDDTNLEIEKLNSHLKLYLNQIDEKINIPIV
;
A
#
# COMPACT_ATOMS: atom_id res chain seq x y z
N MET A 1 -7.07 -83.92 13.61
CA MET A 1 -7.16 -83.42 12.23
C MET A 1 -7.28 -81.91 12.27
N SER A 2 -6.15 -81.22 12.21
CA SER A 2 -6.06 -79.76 12.19
C SER A 2 -6.17 -79.27 10.75
N ARG A 3 -7.20 -78.48 10.43
CA ARG A 3 -7.25 -77.70 9.19
C ARG A 3 -6.85 -76.27 9.50
N GLN A 4 -5.60 -75.94 9.18
CA GLN A 4 -5.14 -74.56 9.00
C GLN A 4 -5.87 -73.98 7.79
N SER A 5 -6.73 -72.98 8.01
CA SER A 5 -7.20 -72.08 6.97
C SER A 5 -6.32 -70.83 6.99
N SER A 6 -5.20 -70.93 6.27
CA SER A 6 -4.39 -69.79 5.86
C SER A 6 -5.18 -68.94 4.86
N VAL A 7 -5.96 -67.99 5.35
CA VAL A 7 -6.51 -66.92 4.51
C VAL A 7 -5.37 -65.94 4.22
N ARG A 8 -4.70 -66.14 3.09
CA ARG A 8 -3.85 -65.13 2.45
C ARG A 8 -4.67 -63.84 2.34
N ARG A 9 -4.28 -62.77 3.03
CA ARG A 9 -4.76 -61.41 2.74
C ARG A 9 -4.41 -61.11 1.29
N GLN A 10 -5.43 -61.05 0.43
CA GLN A 10 -5.28 -60.59 -0.94
C GLN A 10 -4.80 -59.13 -0.87
N GLU A 11 -3.62 -58.86 -1.43
CA GLU A 11 -3.20 -57.49 -1.70
C GLU A 11 -4.18 -56.91 -2.73
N ILE A 12 -5.04 -56.01 -2.27
CA ILE A 12 -5.91 -55.23 -3.15
C ILE A 12 -4.96 -54.40 -4.01
N LYS A 13 -4.73 -54.81 -5.25
CA LYS A 13 -4.15 -53.92 -6.28
C LYS A 13 -5.17 -52.82 -6.51
N THR A 14 -5.04 -51.71 -5.79
CA THR A 14 -5.89 -50.55 -5.96
C THR A 14 -5.45 -49.83 -7.23
N ASN A 15 -6.38 -49.68 -8.16
CA ASN A 15 -6.17 -49.01 -9.44
C ASN A 15 -6.39 -47.50 -9.22
N ASP A 16 -5.63 -46.91 -8.30
CA ASP A 16 -5.77 -45.52 -7.90
C ASP A 16 -5.21 -44.59 -8.98
N ARG A 17 -5.84 -43.44 -9.17
CA ARG A 17 -5.45 -42.44 -10.19
C ARG A 17 -4.32 -41.52 -9.72
N PHE A 18 -3.86 -41.66 -8.48
CA PHE A 18 -2.83 -40.85 -7.83
C PHE A 18 -1.60 -41.70 -7.49
N PRO A 19 -0.39 -41.12 -7.47
CA PRO A 19 0.82 -41.85 -7.12
C PRO A 19 0.85 -42.23 -5.64
N SER A 20 1.27 -43.45 -5.32
CA SER A 20 1.58 -43.86 -3.95
C SER A 20 2.92 -43.30 -3.53
N LEU A 21 2.94 -42.49 -2.46
CA LEU A 21 4.15 -41.84 -1.95
C LEU A 21 4.76 -42.64 -0.79
N ASP A 22 6.08 -42.54 -0.62
CA ASP A 22 6.79 -43.16 0.50
C ASP A 22 6.58 -42.38 1.81
N ASN A 23 6.68 -43.05 2.96
CA ASN A 23 6.50 -42.42 4.29
C ASN A 23 7.36 -41.18 4.52
N HIS A 24 8.59 -41.18 3.99
CA HIS A 24 9.50 -40.04 4.08
C HIS A 24 9.00 -38.85 3.24
N GLU A 25 8.50 -39.12 2.04
CA GLU A 25 7.96 -38.08 1.15
C GLU A 25 6.63 -37.52 1.67
N ILE A 26 5.76 -38.40 2.19
CA ILE A 26 4.51 -38.01 2.86
C ILE A 26 4.82 -37.03 4.00
N LYS A 27 5.81 -37.32 4.84
CA LYS A 27 6.20 -36.42 5.93
C LYS A 27 6.62 -35.04 5.42
N LEU A 28 7.50 -34.98 4.42
CA LEU A 28 7.98 -33.70 3.87
C LEU A 28 6.83 -32.88 3.28
N CYS A 29 5.91 -33.53 2.55
CA CYS A 29 4.75 -32.86 1.97
C CYS A 29 3.74 -32.40 3.04
N LEU A 30 3.57 -33.16 4.12
CA LEU A 30 2.72 -32.75 5.25
C LEU A 30 3.32 -31.56 6.03
N GLU A 31 4.65 -31.53 6.22
CA GLU A 31 5.34 -30.39 6.81
C GLU A 31 5.19 -29.13 5.94
N GLN A 32 5.25 -29.27 4.61
CA GLN A 32 4.95 -28.17 3.68
C GLN A 32 3.48 -27.72 3.76
N CYS A 33 2.58 -28.62 4.13
CA CYS A 33 1.18 -28.32 4.39
C CYS A 33 0.91 -27.87 5.84
N ASP A 34 1.91 -27.37 6.59
CA ASP A 34 1.79 -26.90 7.98
C ASP A 34 1.25 -27.95 8.98
N ILE A 35 1.38 -29.25 8.65
CA ILE A 35 0.89 -30.35 9.47
C ILE A 35 2.11 -31.15 9.94
N PHE A 36 2.48 -30.96 11.20
CA PHE A 36 3.67 -31.59 11.78
C PHE A 36 3.36 -33.02 12.22
N VAL A 37 4.07 -33.98 11.64
CA VAL A 37 3.91 -35.41 11.92
C VAL A 37 5.28 -36.06 12.14
N THR A 38 5.39 -36.93 13.14
CA THR A 38 6.62 -37.70 13.37
C THR A 38 6.67 -38.97 12.51
N GLN A 39 7.87 -39.45 12.18
CA GLN A 39 8.02 -40.67 11.35
C GLN A 39 7.47 -41.91 12.06
N ASP A 40 7.61 -41.96 13.40
CA ASP A 40 7.10 -43.07 14.22
C ASP A 40 5.55 -43.15 14.21
N GLU A 41 4.86 -42.00 14.13
CA GLU A 41 3.40 -41.92 14.02
C GLU A 41 2.88 -42.38 12.65
N LEU A 42 3.68 -42.25 11.59
CA LEU A 42 3.34 -42.74 10.24
C LEU A 42 3.62 -44.23 10.07
N ASP A 43 4.63 -44.75 10.77
CA ASP A 43 4.96 -46.18 10.75
C ASP A 43 3.98 -46.99 11.62
N LYS A 44 3.50 -46.42 12.73
CA LYS A 44 2.49 -47.02 13.62
C LYS A 44 1.35 -46.03 13.89
N PRO A 45 0.39 -45.88 12.94
CA PRO A 45 -0.71 -44.95 13.12
C PRO A 45 -1.57 -45.34 14.32
N THR A 46 -1.81 -44.39 15.22
CA THR A 46 -2.75 -44.55 16.34
C THR A 46 -4.09 -43.92 15.97
N SER A 47 -5.20 -44.46 16.48
CA SER A 47 -6.54 -43.93 16.21
C SER A 47 -6.67 -42.44 16.57
N MET A 48 -6.15 -42.05 17.74
CA MET A 48 -6.16 -40.65 18.21
C MET A 48 -5.38 -39.72 17.27
N PHE A 49 -4.22 -40.16 16.78
CA PHE A 49 -3.40 -39.43 15.82
C PHE A 49 -4.17 -39.23 14.51
N LEU A 50 -4.75 -40.30 13.95
CA LEU A 50 -5.44 -40.23 12.67
C LEU A 50 -6.72 -39.38 12.74
N GLN A 51 -7.48 -39.48 13.84
CA GLN A 51 -8.65 -38.62 14.06
C GLN A 51 -8.26 -37.14 14.13
N GLY A 52 -7.19 -36.80 14.86
CA GLY A 52 -6.67 -35.44 14.92
C GLY A 52 -6.17 -34.94 13.56
N LEU A 53 -5.53 -35.81 12.79
CA LEU A 53 -5.00 -35.49 11.46
C LEU A 53 -6.14 -35.22 10.45
N PHE A 54 -7.16 -36.08 10.39
CA PHE A 54 -8.32 -35.84 9.53
C PHE A 54 -9.12 -34.60 9.95
N GLN A 55 -9.20 -34.33 11.25
CA GLN A 55 -9.80 -33.11 11.75
C GLN A 55 -9.06 -31.86 11.24
N GLN A 56 -7.72 -31.87 11.27
CA GLN A 56 -6.90 -30.79 10.70
C GLN A 56 -7.09 -30.66 9.18
N PHE A 57 -7.17 -31.76 8.44
CA PHE A 57 -7.43 -31.72 7.00
C PHE A 57 -8.80 -31.13 6.68
N ILE A 58 -9.84 -31.53 7.40
CA ILE A 58 -11.20 -30.98 7.21
C ILE A 58 -11.21 -29.48 7.51
N GLU A 59 -10.55 -29.05 8.58
CA GLU A 59 -10.47 -27.64 8.92
C GLU A 59 -9.71 -26.83 7.85
N LYS A 60 -8.57 -27.35 7.37
CA LYS A 60 -7.73 -26.67 6.39
C LYS A 60 -8.32 -26.63 4.98
N TYR A 61 -8.91 -27.74 4.52
CA TYR A 61 -9.38 -27.87 3.13
C TYR A 61 -10.87 -27.59 2.95
N LEU A 62 -11.72 -27.92 3.92
CA LEU A 62 -13.16 -27.64 3.86
C LEU A 62 -13.56 -26.37 4.61
N GLY A 63 -12.67 -25.78 5.42
CA GLY A 63 -12.97 -24.58 6.22
C GLY A 63 -14.00 -24.83 7.34
N LEU A 64 -14.24 -26.10 7.68
CA LEU A 64 -15.22 -26.51 8.68
C LEU A 64 -14.53 -26.67 10.03
N SER A 65 -14.80 -25.74 10.95
CA SER A 65 -14.29 -25.85 12.31
C SER A 65 -15.01 -26.99 13.07
N PRO A 66 -14.27 -27.84 13.80
CA PRO A 66 -14.82 -28.91 14.64
C PRO A 66 -15.82 -28.38 15.66
N ILE A 67 -15.58 -27.17 16.17
CA ILE A 67 -16.43 -26.49 17.15
C ILE A 67 -17.79 -26.13 16.52
N LYS A 68 -17.79 -25.61 15.28
CA LYS A 68 -19.02 -25.26 14.56
C LYS A 68 -19.86 -26.50 14.24
N ILE A 69 -19.21 -27.63 13.93
CA ILE A 69 -19.90 -28.90 13.68
C ILE A 69 -20.57 -29.40 14.97
N ARG A 70 -19.84 -29.43 16.09
CA ARG A 70 -20.40 -29.81 17.40
C ARG A 70 -21.53 -28.88 17.85
N GLN A 71 -21.36 -27.57 17.69
CA GLN A 71 -22.42 -26.59 18.00
C GLN A 71 -23.68 -26.83 17.16
N ARG A 72 -23.51 -27.10 15.86
CA ARG A 72 -24.63 -27.41 14.98
C ARG A 72 -25.31 -28.72 15.36
N GLN A 73 -24.56 -29.79 15.65
CA GLN A 73 -25.10 -31.06 16.14
C GLN A 73 -25.92 -30.85 17.42
N ASN A 74 -25.35 -30.16 18.40
CA ASN A 74 -26.04 -29.88 19.66
C ASN A 74 -27.30 -29.03 19.45
N SER A 75 -27.26 -28.06 18.52
CA SER A 75 -28.46 -27.27 18.18
C SER A 75 -29.56 -28.09 17.50
N LEU A 76 -29.20 -29.08 16.69
CA LEU A 76 -30.16 -29.95 16.00
C LEU A 76 -30.75 -30.98 16.98
N LEU A 77 -29.92 -31.58 17.83
CA LEU A 77 -30.35 -32.50 18.90
C LEU A 77 -31.34 -31.81 19.86
N LYS A 78 -31.08 -30.54 20.23
CA LYS A 78 -31.99 -29.75 21.09
C LYS A 78 -33.33 -29.41 20.45
N ASN A 79 -33.40 -29.35 19.11
CA ASN A 79 -34.61 -28.96 18.39
C ASN A 79 -35.52 -30.15 18.05
N ASP A 80 -34.95 -31.36 17.88
CA ASP A 80 -35.70 -32.56 17.49
C ASP A 80 -36.13 -33.44 18.68
N ILE A 81 -35.56 -33.22 19.88
CA ILE A 81 -35.75 -34.12 21.02
C ILE A 81 -36.62 -33.44 22.10
N ASN A 82 -37.94 -33.69 22.07
CA ASN A 82 -38.80 -33.68 23.26
C ASN A 82 -38.62 -35.03 24.00
N THR A 83 -37.49 -35.26 24.68
CA THR A 83 -37.35 -36.43 25.56
C THR A 83 -37.26 -35.99 27.01
N ASP A 84 -38.39 -36.13 27.69
CA ASP A 84 -38.57 -36.02 29.13
C ASP A 84 -38.06 -37.26 29.91
N ASP A 85 -37.26 -38.17 29.34
CA ASP A 85 -36.97 -39.45 29.99
C ASP A 85 -35.47 -39.86 29.99
N TYR A 86 -34.92 -39.94 31.21
CA TYR A 86 -33.97 -40.96 31.67
C TYR A 86 -32.65 -41.19 30.91
N TYR A 87 -31.95 -40.13 30.50
CA TYR A 87 -30.50 -40.23 30.20
C TYR A 87 -29.69 -39.51 31.27
N THR A 88 -28.69 -40.18 31.83
CA THR A 88 -27.74 -39.53 32.74
C THR A 88 -26.78 -38.65 31.93
N ILE A 89 -26.18 -37.63 32.56
CA ILE A 89 -25.21 -36.72 31.92
C ILE A 89 -24.08 -37.51 31.23
N ASP A 90 -23.69 -38.65 31.80
CA ASP A 90 -22.68 -39.56 31.25
C ASP A 90 -23.10 -40.23 29.93
N ASP A 91 -24.40 -40.50 29.73
CA ASP A 91 -24.93 -41.10 28.49
C ASP A 91 -24.97 -40.06 27.35
N GLU A 92 -25.27 -38.79 27.66
CA GLU A 92 -25.22 -37.69 26.69
C GLU A 92 -23.78 -37.43 26.21
N GLU A 93 -22.79 -37.49 27.09
CA GLU A 93 -21.39 -37.32 26.74
C GLU A 93 -20.88 -38.45 25.83
N GLN A 94 -21.17 -39.71 26.17
CA GLN A 94 -20.80 -40.87 25.34
C GLN A 94 -21.50 -40.85 23.96
N PHE A 95 -22.75 -40.42 23.92
CA PHE A 95 -23.50 -40.25 22.68
C PHE A 95 -22.89 -39.14 21.81
N ASN A 96 -22.52 -38.00 22.41
CA ASN A 96 -21.89 -36.88 21.71
C ASN A 96 -20.50 -37.23 21.16
N GLU A 97 -19.71 -38.03 21.88
CA GLU A 97 -18.43 -38.56 21.39
C GLU A 97 -18.63 -39.49 20.19
N SER A 98 -19.60 -40.41 20.29
CA SER A 98 -19.95 -41.33 19.20
C SER A 98 -20.43 -40.58 17.95
N LEU A 99 -21.27 -39.55 18.14
CA LEU A 99 -21.78 -38.71 17.05
C LEU A 99 -20.66 -37.87 16.41
N SER A 100 -19.74 -37.36 17.22
CA SER A 100 -18.55 -36.64 16.74
C SER A 100 -17.70 -37.55 15.85
N LEU A 101 -17.47 -38.79 16.27
CA LEU A 101 -16.71 -39.78 15.51
C LEU A 101 -17.41 -40.16 14.20
N LEU A 102 -18.72 -40.40 14.23
CA LEU A 102 -19.51 -40.70 13.03
C LEU A 102 -19.52 -39.53 12.04
N SER A 103 -19.59 -38.31 12.55
CA SER A 103 -19.59 -37.11 11.72
C SER A 103 -18.22 -36.85 11.10
N LEU A 104 -17.15 -37.06 11.88
CA LEU A 104 -15.79 -37.05 11.35
C LEU A 104 -15.61 -38.12 10.27
N SER A 105 -16.12 -39.33 10.49
CA SER A 105 -16.09 -40.41 9.50
C SER A 105 -16.86 -40.07 8.23
N SER A 106 -18.05 -39.45 8.35
CA SER A 106 -18.87 -39.05 7.20
C SER A 106 -18.24 -37.91 6.40
N LEU A 107 -17.66 -36.92 7.09
CA LEU A 107 -16.95 -35.81 6.45
C LEU A 107 -15.66 -36.29 5.79
N SER A 108 -14.89 -37.14 6.46
CA SER A 108 -13.66 -37.71 5.92
C SER A 108 -13.96 -38.61 4.70
N PHE A 109 -15.07 -39.36 4.74
CA PHE A 109 -15.52 -40.15 3.59
C PHE A 109 -15.82 -39.27 2.38
N LYS A 110 -16.62 -38.21 2.55
CA LYS A 110 -16.94 -37.26 1.46
C LYS A 110 -15.68 -36.57 0.94
N PHE A 111 -14.80 -36.12 1.83
CA PHE A 111 -13.56 -35.47 1.46
C PHE A 111 -12.63 -36.41 0.65
N LEU A 112 -12.49 -37.66 1.10
CA LEU A 112 -11.67 -38.65 0.40
C LEU A 112 -12.30 -39.07 -0.93
N GLN A 113 -13.63 -39.07 -1.04
CA GLN A 113 -14.33 -39.29 -2.29
C GLN A 113 -13.96 -38.21 -3.33
N ASP A 114 -13.88 -36.95 -2.90
CA ASP A 114 -13.42 -35.84 -3.75
C ASP A 114 -11.93 -35.96 -4.11
N CYS A 115 -11.12 -36.57 -3.23
CA CYS A 115 -9.72 -36.90 -3.50
C CYS A 115 -9.52 -38.16 -4.37
N GLY A 116 -10.60 -38.86 -4.76
CA GLY A 116 -10.56 -40.04 -5.62
C GLY A 116 -10.47 -41.40 -4.90
N VAL A 117 -10.74 -41.44 -3.60
CA VAL A 117 -10.79 -42.66 -2.78
C VAL A 117 -12.24 -42.94 -2.34
N TYR A 118 -12.80 -44.07 -2.77
CA TYR A 118 -14.20 -44.42 -2.52
C TYR A 118 -14.40 -45.47 -1.42
N ASP A 119 -13.33 -46.08 -0.90
CA ASP A 119 -13.38 -47.23 0.00
C ASP A 119 -12.98 -46.89 1.45
N PHE A 120 -13.18 -45.65 1.87
CA PHE A 120 -12.94 -45.22 3.26
C PHE A 120 -14.06 -45.71 4.19
N THR A 121 -13.70 -46.25 5.34
CA THR A 121 -14.65 -46.82 6.31
C THR A 121 -14.35 -46.35 7.73
N LEU A 122 -15.33 -46.45 8.63
CA LEU A 122 -15.16 -46.09 10.04
C LEU A 122 -14.01 -46.89 10.71
N ASN A 123 -13.78 -48.13 10.28
CA ASN A 123 -12.68 -48.96 10.75
C ASN A 123 -11.31 -48.33 10.48
N ASP A 124 -11.17 -47.53 9.42
CA ASP A 124 -9.91 -46.87 9.09
C ASP A 124 -9.54 -45.80 10.13
N LEU A 125 -10.53 -45.20 10.82
CA LEU A 125 -10.31 -44.26 11.93
C LEU A 125 -10.06 -44.96 13.26
N ILE A 126 -10.76 -46.07 13.53
CA ILE A 126 -10.70 -46.79 14.81
C ILE A 126 -9.47 -47.71 14.87
N LYS A 127 -9.14 -48.38 13.77
CA LYS A 127 -8.01 -49.32 13.64
C LYS A 127 -7.25 -49.06 12.34
N PRO A 128 -6.38 -48.03 12.33
CA PRO A 128 -5.68 -47.64 11.12
C PRO A 128 -4.65 -48.69 10.68
N ASP A 129 -4.76 -49.12 9.43
CA ASP A 129 -3.75 -49.96 8.77
C ASP A 129 -2.71 -49.08 8.07
N GLN A 130 -1.41 -49.29 8.34
CA GLN A 130 -0.31 -48.48 7.80
C GLN A 130 -0.39 -48.28 6.27
N LYS A 131 -0.57 -49.38 5.51
CA LYS A 131 -0.66 -49.31 4.04
C LYS A 131 -1.89 -48.54 3.54
N ARG A 132 -3.02 -48.59 4.27
CA ARG A 132 -4.24 -47.86 3.91
C ARG A 132 -4.11 -46.37 4.24
N VAL A 133 -3.52 -46.05 5.40
CA VAL A 133 -3.22 -44.67 5.80
C VAL A 133 -2.28 -44.00 4.79
N GLN A 134 -1.20 -44.68 4.38
CA GLN A 134 -0.29 -44.18 3.33
C GLN A 134 -1.02 -43.83 2.05
N ARG A 135 -1.93 -44.70 1.60
CA ARG A 135 -2.76 -44.46 0.42
C ARG A 135 -3.66 -43.25 0.57
N PHE A 136 -4.33 -43.10 1.71
CA PHE A 136 -5.20 -41.93 1.98
C PHE A 136 -4.39 -40.63 2.03
N LEU A 137 -3.25 -40.63 2.70
CA LEU A 137 -2.37 -39.45 2.76
C LEU A 137 -1.82 -39.09 1.38
N SER A 138 -1.45 -40.09 0.56
CA SER A 138 -1.01 -39.87 -0.82
C SER A 138 -2.12 -39.21 -1.67
N ALA A 139 -3.37 -39.64 -1.50
CA ALA A 139 -4.52 -39.02 -2.17
C ALA A 139 -4.72 -37.55 -1.73
N ILE A 140 -4.64 -37.29 -0.43
CA ILE A 140 -4.80 -35.94 0.14
C ILE A 140 -3.65 -35.02 -0.29
N ILE A 141 -2.42 -35.50 -0.31
CA ILE A 141 -1.26 -34.73 -0.79
C ILE A 141 -1.40 -34.41 -2.27
N ASN A 142 -1.86 -35.36 -3.08
CA ASN A 142 -2.13 -35.11 -4.49
C ASN A 142 -3.22 -34.03 -4.68
N PHE A 143 -4.29 -34.07 -3.87
CA PHE A 143 -5.29 -33.01 -3.85
C PHE A 143 -4.72 -31.66 -3.40
N ALA A 144 -3.87 -31.65 -2.37
CA ALA A 144 -3.22 -30.45 -1.86
C ALA A 144 -2.35 -29.79 -2.94
N ARG A 145 -1.54 -30.58 -3.64
CA ARG A 145 -0.71 -30.11 -4.74
C ARG A 145 -1.54 -29.57 -5.90
N PHE A 146 -2.59 -30.29 -6.29
CA PHE A 146 -3.52 -29.82 -7.33
C PHE A 146 -4.17 -28.49 -6.95
N ARG A 147 -4.61 -28.35 -5.70
CA ARG A 147 -5.15 -27.10 -5.18
C ARG A 147 -4.12 -25.99 -5.26
N ASP A 148 -2.89 -26.23 -4.82
CA ASP A 148 -1.85 -25.20 -4.76
C ASP A 148 -1.42 -24.74 -6.17
N GLU A 149 -1.40 -25.63 -7.16
CA GLU A 149 -1.20 -25.26 -8.57
C GLU A 149 -2.32 -24.35 -9.09
N HIS A 150 -3.59 -24.65 -8.76
CA HIS A 150 -4.75 -23.84 -9.15
C HIS A 150 -5.05 -22.64 -8.23
N LEU A 151 -4.34 -22.48 -7.12
CA LEU A 151 -4.43 -21.25 -6.32
C LEU A 151 -3.87 -20.05 -7.08
N ILE A 152 -2.87 -20.28 -7.94
CA ILE A 152 -2.27 -19.25 -8.81
C ILE A 152 -3.32 -18.67 -9.76
N ASP A 153 -4.14 -19.52 -10.37
CA ASP A 153 -5.23 -19.09 -11.27
C ASP A 153 -6.27 -18.21 -10.54
N ASN A 154 -6.41 -18.39 -9.22
CA ASN A 154 -7.35 -17.65 -8.38
C ASN A 154 -6.71 -16.44 -7.67
N GLU A 155 -5.43 -16.14 -7.92
CA GLU A 155 -4.75 -15.00 -7.30
C GLU A 155 -5.40 -13.66 -7.68
N GLU A 156 -5.90 -13.53 -8.91
CA GLU A 156 -6.60 -12.32 -9.36
C GLU A 156 -7.86 -12.07 -8.54
N ILE A 157 -8.70 -13.09 -8.36
CA ILE A 157 -9.93 -13.01 -7.54
C ILE A 157 -9.57 -12.70 -6.09
N LYS A 158 -8.52 -13.34 -5.55
CA LYS A 158 -8.05 -13.08 -4.17
C LYS A 158 -7.56 -11.64 -4.02
N TYR A 159 -6.81 -11.13 -4.99
CA TYR A 159 -6.31 -9.77 -5.01
C TYR A 159 -7.45 -8.75 -5.09
N GLU A 160 -8.41 -8.94 -6.00
CA GLU A 160 -9.59 -8.09 -6.08
C GLU A 160 -10.40 -8.08 -4.78
N ASN A 161 -10.57 -9.24 -4.16
CA ASN A 161 -11.33 -9.36 -2.92
C ASN A 161 -10.60 -8.67 -1.76
N ASN A 162 -9.27 -8.82 -1.67
CA ASN A 162 -8.45 -8.10 -0.70
C ASN A 162 -8.53 -6.58 -0.91
N LEU A 163 -8.47 -6.09 -2.15
CA LEU A 163 -8.65 -4.66 -2.44
C LEU A 163 -10.04 -4.15 -2.04
N LYS A 164 -11.10 -4.94 -2.27
CA LYS A 164 -12.45 -4.60 -1.84
C LYS A 164 -12.55 -4.58 -0.31
N PHE A 165 -11.89 -5.52 0.36
CA PHE A 165 -11.83 -5.59 1.82
C PHE A 165 -11.08 -4.39 2.42
N ASP A 166 -9.93 -4.01 1.85
CA ASP A 166 -9.17 -2.84 2.28
C ASP A 166 -9.97 -1.55 2.10
N LYS A 167 -10.69 -1.41 0.97
CA LYS A 167 -11.60 -0.28 0.75
C LYS A 167 -12.74 -0.27 1.76
N PHE A 168 -13.31 -1.43 2.06
CA PHE A 168 -14.35 -1.56 3.06
C PHE A 168 -13.85 -1.14 4.45
N GLN A 169 -12.66 -1.59 4.86
CA GLN A 169 -12.06 -1.19 6.13
C GLN A 169 -11.81 0.32 6.22
N ARG A 170 -11.23 0.93 5.18
CA ARG A 170 -11.01 2.39 5.14
C ARG A 170 -12.31 3.16 5.24
N ASN A 171 -13.34 2.75 4.50
CA ASN A 171 -14.66 3.39 4.58
C ASN A 171 -15.28 3.24 5.98
N LEU A 172 -15.04 2.12 6.66
CA LEU A 172 -15.52 1.88 8.00
C LEU A 172 -14.81 2.80 9.02
N GLU A 173 -13.49 2.93 8.91
CA GLU A 173 -12.68 3.87 9.70
C GLU A 173 -13.10 5.33 9.45
N GLU A 174 -13.27 5.74 8.20
CA GLU A 174 -13.77 7.08 7.85
C GLU A 174 -15.17 7.33 8.42
N ASN A 175 -16.06 6.35 8.35
CA ASN A 175 -17.40 6.46 8.92
C ASN A 175 -17.36 6.62 10.45
N GLN A 176 -16.49 5.88 11.13
CA GLN A 176 -16.27 6.02 12.56
C GLN A 176 -15.72 7.41 12.90
N ASN A 177 -14.69 7.88 12.20
CA ASN A 177 -14.13 9.22 12.38
C ASN A 177 -15.15 10.33 12.14
N LEU A 178 -16.00 10.19 11.12
CA LEU A 178 -17.08 11.13 10.83
C LEU A 178 -18.14 11.12 11.93
N LYS A 179 -18.53 9.95 12.43
CA LYS A 179 -19.47 9.84 13.56
C LYS A 179 -18.90 10.49 14.82
N GLU A 180 -17.63 10.27 15.13
CA GLU A 180 -16.97 10.93 16.27
C GLU A 180 -16.94 12.46 16.09
N ARG A 181 -16.64 12.93 14.88
CA ARG A 181 -16.62 14.36 14.58
C ARG A 181 -18.01 14.99 14.67
N ILE A 182 -19.05 14.30 14.20
CA ILE A 182 -20.44 14.71 14.37
C ILE A 182 -20.76 14.80 15.86
N GLN A 183 -20.42 13.79 16.66
CA GLN A 183 -20.66 13.82 18.11
C GLN A 183 -19.92 14.96 18.81
N ILE A 184 -18.69 15.29 18.39
CA ILE A 184 -17.95 16.44 18.94
C ILE A 184 -18.65 17.74 18.58
N LEU A 185 -19.07 17.90 17.33
CA LEU A 185 -19.80 19.09 16.87
C LEU A 185 -21.18 19.21 17.53
N GLU A 186 -21.90 18.10 17.72
CA GLU A 186 -23.15 18.06 18.47
C GLU A 186 -22.92 18.47 19.92
N LYS A 187 -21.89 17.95 20.59
CA LYS A 187 -21.53 18.38 21.95
C LYS A 187 -21.10 19.84 22.03
N GLN A 188 -20.44 20.37 21.00
CA GLN A 188 -20.10 21.79 20.90
C GLN A 188 -21.36 22.65 20.70
N ASN A 189 -22.28 22.23 19.82
CA ASN A 189 -23.55 22.91 19.58
C ASN A 189 -24.50 22.83 20.80
N HIS A 190 -24.53 21.70 21.52
CA HIS A 190 -25.24 21.57 22.80
C HIS A 190 -24.51 22.26 23.96
N GLY A 191 -23.24 22.64 23.77
CA GLY A 191 -22.48 23.48 24.70
C GLY A 191 -22.86 24.96 24.62
N ASP A 192 -23.65 25.37 23.62
CA ASP A 192 -24.22 26.71 23.54
C ASP A 192 -25.47 26.81 24.44
N GLY A 193 -25.28 26.72 25.77
CA GLY A 193 -26.24 27.28 26.73
C GLY A 193 -26.56 28.75 26.41
N TYR A 194 -25.67 29.43 25.68
CA TYR A 194 -25.89 30.74 25.09
C TYR A 194 -27.09 30.79 24.13
N LEU A 195 -27.37 29.77 23.32
CA LEU A 195 -28.54 29.75 22.43
C LEU A 195 -29.85 29.54 23.21
N GLU A 196 -29.84 28.71 24.24
CA GLU A 196 -30.99 28.55 25.15
C GLU A 196 -31.23 29.81 25.99
N GLU A 197 -30.16 30.46 26.47
CA GLU A 197 -30.23 31.77 27.13
C GLU A 197 -30.71 32.88 26.19
N LEU A 198 -30.30 32.85 24.92
CA LEU A 198 -30.73 33.82 23.92
C LEU A 198 -32.20 33.62 23.55
N ASN A 199 -32.64 32.36 23.37
CA ASN A 199 -34.05 32.04 23.10
C ASN A 199 -34.96 32.37 24.29
N SER A 200 -34.51 32.12 25.52
CA SER A 200 -35.26 32.50 26.72
C SER A 200 -35.35 34.03 26.88
N LYS A 201 -34.25 34.76 26.64
CA LYS A 201 -34.27 36.24 26.60
C LYS A 201 -35.18 36.76 25.48
N GLN A 202 -35.18 36.12 24.31
CA GLN A 202 -36.05 36.49 23.20
C GLN A 202 -37.53 36.28 23.55
N LEU A 203 -37.87 35.18 24.21
CA LEU A 203 -39.23 34.92 24.70
C LEU A 203 -39.67 35.96 25.74
N LEU A 204 -38.77 36.34 26.66
CA LEU A 204 -39.02 37.39 27.65
C LEU A 204 -39.28 38.74 26.98
N PHE A 205 -38.45 39.14 26.01
CA PHE A 205 -38.66 40.38 25.26
C PHE A 205 -39.94 40.37 24.43
N GLU A 206 -40.33 39.23 23.85
CA GLU A 206 -41.61 39.10 23.16
C GLU A 206 -42.81 39.28 24.11
N GLN A 207 -42.71 38.78 25.34
CA GLN A 207 -43.73 38.98 26.37
C GLN A 207 -43.79 40.44 26.82
N GLU A 208 -42.65 41.08 27.07
CA GLU A 208 -42.58 42.51 27.40
C GLU A 208 -43.15 43.38 26.29
N LEU A 209 -42.85 43.09 25.03
CA LEU A 209 -43.41 43.81 23.88
C LEU A 209 -44.92 43.66 23.78
N LYS A 210 -45.47 42.46 24.05
CA LYS A 210 -46.92 42.25 24.11
C LYS A 210 -47.55 43.06 25.24
N ASN A 211 -46.94 43.06 26.43
CA ASN A 211 -47.43 43.82 27.57
C ASN A 211 -47.39 45.33 27.29
N LEU A 212 -46.30 45.84 26.74
CA LEU A 212 -46.16 47.25 26.34
C LEU A 212 -47.19 47.64 25.28
N ARG A 213 -47.50 46.75 24.33
CA ARG A 213 -48.54 47.00 23.32
C ARG A 213 -49.93 47.09 23.95
N ILE A 214 -50.25 46.24 24.92
CA ILE A 214 -51.51 46.31 25.68
C ILE A 214 -51.58 47.61 26.49
N ILE A 215 -50.49 48.00 27.16
CA ILE A 215 -50.42 49.27 27.90
C ILE A 215 -50.59 50.46 26.95
N GLN A 216 -49.95 50.43 25.79
CA GLN A 216 -50.09 51.47 24.77
C GLN A 216 -51.53 51.59 24.25
N GLU A 217 -52.20 50.46 24.00
CA GLU A 217 -53.59 50.43 23.57
C GLU A 217 -54.51 51.00 24.66
N ASN A 218 -54.30 50.61 25.91
CA ASN A 218 -55.03 51.17 27.05
C ASN A 218 -54.80 52.68 27.21
N LEU A 219 -53.55 53.15 27.19
CA LEU A 219 -53.24 54.58 27.26
C LEU A 219 -53.85 55.36 26.08
N SER A 220 -53.87 54.77 24.89
CA SER A 220 -54.49 55.37 23.71
C SER A 220 -56.01 55.53 23.91
N ASN A 221 -56.66 54.51 24.49
CA ASN A 221 -58.09 54.56 24.83
C ASN A 221 -58.34 55.61 25.93
N GLU A 222 -57.57 55.60 27.02
CA GLU A 222 -57.68 56.61 28.08
C GLU A 222 -57.44 58.04 27.57
N HIS A 223 -56.49 58.22 26.64
CA HIS A 223 -56.26 59.52 26.02
C HIS A 223 -57.45 59.95 25.13
N LEU A 224 -58.11 59.00 24.48
CA LEU A 224 -59.30 59.27 23.68
C LEU A 224 -60.48 59.67 24.59
N ASP A 225 -60.68 58.94 25.68
CA ASP A 225 -61.68 59.26 26.72
C ASP A 225 -61.41 60.61 27.37
N TYR A 226 -60.14 60.90 27.72
CA TYR A 226 -59.74 62.20 28.25
C TYR A 226 -59.99 63.32 27.24
N LYS A 227 -59.77 63.10 25.94
CA LYS A 227 -60.08 64.07 24.89
C LYS A 227 -61.59 64.33 24.79
N LEU A 228 -62.42 63.29 24.93
CA LEU A 228 -63.88 63.41 24.95
C LEU A 228 -64.36 64.17 26.20
N GLU A 229 -63.86 63.83 27.39
CA GLU A 229 -64.17 64.55 28.62
C GLU A 229 -63.70 65.99 28.58
N LYS A 230 -62.48 66.26 28.07
CA LYS A 230 -62.00 67.62 27.85
C LYS A 230 -62.93 68.40 26.92
N ALA A 231 -63.38 67.81 25.82
CA ALA A 231 -64.33 68.46 24.92
C ALA A 231 -65.69 68.71 25.60
N ARG A 232 -66.15 67.79 26.45
CA ARG A 232 -67.38 67.95 27.26
C ARG A 232 -67.24 69.08 28.28
N LEU A 233 -66.13 69.11 29.03
CA LEU A 233 -65.82 70.16 30.00
C LEU A 233 -65.65 71.52 29.34
N ILE A 234 -65.04 71.59 28.15
CA ILE A 234 -64.96 72.84 27.37
C ILE A 234 -66.36 73.34 27.01
N LYS A 235 -67.25 72.46 26.52
CA LYS A 235 -68.65 72.84 26.26
C LYS A 235 -69.37 73.33 27.51
N GLN A 236 -69.22 72.62 28.64
CA GLN A 236 -69.79 73.05 29.91
C GLN A 236 -69.21 74.39 30.37
N LEU A 237 -67.92 74.63 30.13
CA LEU A 237 -67.26 75.89 30.46
C LEU A 237 -67.74 77.02 29.53
N GLU A 238 -68.00 76.75 28.25
CA GLU A 238 -68.63 77.69 27.32
C GLU A 238 -70.06 78.04 27.77
N ASP A 239 -70.85 77.05 28.16
CA ASP A 239 -72.20 77.24 28.71
C ASP A 239 -72.16 78.05 30.02
N HIS A 240 -71.25 77.70 30.93
CA HIS A 240 -71.04 78.45 32.18
C HIS A 240 -70.49 79.85 31.93
N ASN A 241 -69.63 80.05 30.93
CA ASN A 241 -69.15 81.38 30.55
C ASN A 241 -70.26 82.23 29.95
N TYR A 242 -71.17 81.63 29.18
CA TYR A 242 -72.37 82.31 28.72
C TYR A 242 -73.25 82.74 29.90
N LEU A 243 -73.50 81.82 30.85
CA LEU A 243 -74.25 82.11 32.08
C LEU A 243 -73.56 83.14 32.99
N LEU A 244 -72.22 83.09 33.05
CA LEU A 244 -71.39 84.05 33.77
C LEU A 244 -71.40 85.40 33.06
N LEU A 245 -71.40 85.46 31.74
CA LEU A 245 -71.49 86.71 30.99
C LEU A 245 -72.87 87.34 31.23
N GLU A 246 -73.94 86.55 31.18
CA GLU A 246 -75.28 86.98 31.56
C GLU A 246 -75.29 87.49 33.00
N SER A 247 -74.78 86.71 33.96
CA SER A 247 -74.66 87.13 35.36
C SER A 247 -73.72 88.33 35.55
N LYS A 248 -72.68 88.49 34.74
CA LYS A 248 -71.76 89.65 34.74
C LYS A 248 -72.44 90.88 34.18
N THR A 249 -73.32 90.76 33.19
CA THR A 249 -74.14 91.90 32.75
C THR A 249 -75.14 92.30 33.83
N GLN A 250 -75.67 91.34 34.60
CA GLN A 250 -76.48 91.66 35.79
C GLN A 250 -75.61 92.21 36.94
N TYR A 251 -74.40 91.71 37.10
CA TYR A 251 -73.44 92.17 38.09
C TYR A 251 -72.92 93.56 37.74
N GLU A 252 -72.59 93.91 36.50
CA GLU A 252 -72.18 95.25 36.07
C GLU A 252 -73.30 96.28 36.35
N LYS A 253 -74.58 95.88 36.20
CA LYS A 253 -75.72 96.69 36.67
C LYS A 253 -75.73 96.87 38.19
N MET A 254 -75.27 95.88 38.96
CA MET A 254 -75.11 95.96 40.44
C MET A 254 -73.77 96.58 40.88
N LYS A 255 -72.72 96.53 40.06
CA LYS A 255 -71.33 96.94 40.35
C LYS A 255 -71.19 98.46 40.31
N ASN A 256 -72.05 99.13 39.54
CA ASN A 256 -72.23 100.59 39.65
C ASN A 256 -72.70 101.03 41.05
N TYR A 257 -73.15 100.10 41.92
CA TYR A 257 -73.53 100.38 43.30
C TYR A 257 -72.49 99.99 44.35
N ILE A 258 -71.36 99.40 43.97
CA ILE A 258 -70.37 98.91 44.95
C ILE A 258 -68.97 99.29 44.46
N ILE A 259 -68.68 100.58 44.52
CA ILE A 259 -67.34 101.11 44.76
C ILE A 259 -67.20 101.07 46.30
N GLU A 260 -66.19 100.53 46.98
CA GLU A 260 -64.74 100.78 46.92
C GLU A 260 -64.10 99.82 47.95
N SER A 261 -62.85 99.35 47.77
CA SER A 261 -61.89 99.32 48.90
C SER A 261 -60.44 99.20 48.40
N PRO A 262 -59.52 100.07 48.85
CA PRO A 262 -58.12 100.09 48.42
C PRO A 262 -57.24 98.96 49.01
N ASP A 263 -57.74 98.22 50.01
CA ASP A 263 -56.97 97.18 50.73
C ASP A 263 -56.73 95.90 49.90
N ILE A 264 -57.53 95.68 48.85
CA ILE A 264 -57.36 94.52 47.95
C ILE A 264 -56.12 94.72 47.06
N LEU A 265 -55.84 95.97 46.65
CA LEU A 265 -54.72 96.31 45.77
C LEU A 265 -53.37 96.15 46.48
N THR A 266 -53.29 96.48 47.77
CA THR A 266 -52.07 96.30 48.57
C THR A 266 -51.75 94.83 48.83
N LYS A 267 -52.78 93.98 48.97
CA LYS A 267 -52.62 92.54 49.12
C LYS A 267 -52.13 91.87 47.82
N ILE A 268 -52.71 92.26 46.69
CA ILE A 268 -52.28 91.78 45.35
C ILE A 268 -50.82 92.18 45.06
N LEU A 269 -50.40 93.39 45.43
CA LEU A 269 -49.01 93.82 45.28
C LEU A 269 -48.03 93.01 46.14
N GLN A 270 -48.42 92.64 47.37
CA GLN A 270 -47.62 91.74 48.20
C GLN A 270 -47.55 90.32 47.63
N ASP A 271 -48.67 89.79 47.14
CA ASP A 271 -48.73 88.45 46.55
C ASP A 271 -47.91 88.37 45.25
N MET A 272 -47.93 89.41 44.41
CA MET A 272 -47.10 89.49 43.21
C MET A 272 -45.61 89.56 43.53
N ASN A 273 -45.20 90.28 44.57
CA ASN A 273 -43.80 90.37 44.98
C ASN A 273 -43.29 89.03 45.54
N ASN A 274 -44.13 88.32 46.29
CA ASN A 274 -43.83 86.98 46.77
C ASN A 274 -43.72 85.96 45.61
N SER A 275 -44.60 86.05 44.61
CA SER A 275 -44.51 85.24 43.38
C SER A 275 -43.21 85.51 42.62
N LEU A 276 -42.85 86.79 42.45
CA LEU A 276 -41.64 87.19 41.73
C LEU A 276 -40.37 86.64 42.39
N ASN A 277 -40.29 86.67 43.72
CA ASN A 277 -39.17 86.10 44.46
C ASN A 277 -39.10 84.57 44.33
N ASN A 278 -40.25 83.88 44.36
CA ASN A 278 -40.30 82.43 44.15
C ASN A 278 -39.86 82.07 42.72
N ASP A 279 -40.33 82.81 41.72
CA ASP A 279 -39.97 82.59 40.32
C ASP A 279 -38.47 82.82 40.07
N GLN A 280 -37.86 83.81 40.73
CA GLN A 280 -36.41 84.02 40.70
C GLN A 280 -35.62 82.87 41.32
N GLN A 281 -36.10 82.28 42.42
CA GLN A 281 -35.46 81.11 43.02
C GLN A 281 -35.56 79.89 42.08
N VAL A 282 -36.73 79.64 41.51
CA VAL A 282 -36.94 78.55 40.54
C VAL A 282 -36.08 78.75 39.29
N LEU A 283 -35.93 79.99 38.81
CA LEU A 283 -35.08 80.31 37.67
C LEU A 283 -33.60 79.98 37.96
N ASN A 284 -33.10 80.37 39.12
CA ASN A 284 -31.72 80.06 39.53
C ASN A 284 -31.48 78.55 39.66
N ASP A 285 -32.44 77.80 40.21
CA ASP A 285 -32.35 76.34 40.30
C ASP A 285 -32.37 75.68 38.91
N LEU A 286 -33.18 76.20 37.99
CA LEU A 286 -33.23 75.74 36.60
C LEU A 286 -31.93 76.07 35.83
N GLU A 287 -31.32 77.23 36.05
CA GLU A 287 -30.02 77.58 35.45
C GLU A 287 -28.89 76.68 35.97
N LEU A 288 -28.86 76.41 37.28
CA LEU A 288 -27.90 75.47 37.87
C LEU A 288 -28.08 74.06 37.31
N ARG A 289 -29.33 73.62 37.13
CA ARG A 289 -29.66 72.33 36.52
C ARG A 289 -29.26 72.28 35.04
N SER A 290 -29.52 73.35 34.29
CA SER A 290 -29.12 73.49 32.88
C SER A 290 -27.60 73.39 32.73
N ARG A 291 -26.85 74.05 33.62
CA ARG A 291 -25.38 73.99 33.63
C ARG A 291 -24.86 72.58 33.95
N LYS A 292 -25.44 71.90 34.94
CA LYS A 292 -25.10 70.49 35.24
C LYS A 292 -25.40 69.58 34.05
N LEU A 293 -26.55 69.76 33.39
CA LEU A 293 -26.90 69.05 32.16
C LEU A 293 -25.90 69.33 31.03
N GLY A 294 -25.46 70.58 30.86
CA GLY A 294 -24.42 70.95 29.91
C GLY A 294 -23.12 70.16 30.11
N ILE A 295 -22.64 70.06 31.36
CA ILE A 295 -21.46 69.26 31.70
C ILE A 295 -21.68 67.77 31.38
N THR A 296 -22.86 67.23 31.68
CA THR A 296 -23.16 65.83 31.34
C THR A 296 -23.19 65.59 29.84
N ILE A 297 -23.76 66.52 29.05
CA ILE A 297 -23.78 66.42 27.59
C ILE A 297 -22.35 66.44 27.03
N GLU A 298 -21.49 67.28 27.57
CA GLU A 298 -20.08 67.35 27.18
C GLU A 298 -19.34 66.04 27.49
N SER A 299 -19.61 65.42 28.65
CA SER A 299 -19.09 64.09 28.99
C SER A 299 -19.59 63.00 28.05
N PHE A 300 -20.86 63.04 27.64
CA PHE A 300 -21.41 62.11 26.65
C PHE A 300 -20.78 62.29 25.26
N ASN A 301 -20.44 63.52 24.88
CA ASN A 301 -19.76 63.78 23.61
C ASN A 301 -18.34 63.19 23.59
N ILE A 302 -17.62 63.24 24.72
CA ILE A 302 -16.30 62.58 24.86
C ILE A 302 -16.47 61.07 24.72
N ILE A 303 -17.41 60.46 25.45
CA ILE A 303 -17.69 59.01 25.35
C ILE A 303 -18.09 58.62 23.92
N LYS A 304 -18.89 59.44 23.24
CA LYS A 304 -19.26 59.23 21.84
C LYS A 304 -18.03 59.26 20.93
N TYR A 305 -17.12 60.21 21.13
CA TYR A 305 -15.87 60.29 20.37
C TYR A 305 -15.02 59.02 20.59
N ASP A 306 -14.86 58.59 21.84
CA ASP A 306 -14.12 57.37 22.17
C ASP A 306 -14.76 56.13 21.56
N LEU A 307 -16.10 56.01 21.60
CA LEU A 307 -16.83 54.94 20.94
C LEU A 307 -16.60 54.94 19.43
N THR A 308 -16.62 56.10 18.77
CA THR A 308 -16.32 56.18 17.34
C THR A 308 -14.89 55.77 17.01
N ASN A 309 -13.92 56.03 17.89
CA ASN A 309 -12.55 55.56 17.73
C ASN A 309 -12.44 54.04 17.95
N CYS A 310 -13.14 53.50 18.96
CA CYS A 310 -13.24 52.05 19.17
C CYS A 310 -13.82 51.34 17.93
N PHE A 311 -14.85 51.91 17.30
CA PHE A 311 -15.42 51.35 16.06
C PHE A 311 -14.40 51.34 14.91
N LYS A 312 -13.59 52.40 14.75
CA LYS A 312 -12.52 52.41 13.73
C LYS A 312 -11.50 51.30 13.97
N ILE A 313 -11.06 51.11 15.22
CA ILE A 313 -10.12 50.03 15.58
C ILE A 313 -10.74 48.66 15.29
N ILE A 314 -12.04 48.47 15.59
CA ILE A 314 -12.76 47.23 15.28
C ILE A 314 -12.78 46.99 13.76
N ASP A 315 -13.00 48.01 12.95
CA ASP A 315 -13.02 47.86 11.49
C ASP A 315 -11.61 47.58 10.93
N GLU A 316 -10.56 48.18 11.49
CA GLU A 316 -9.17 47.83 11.17
C GLU A 316 -8.84 46.38 11.54
N LEU A 317 -9.28 45.92 12.71
CA LEU A 317 -9.12 44.53 13.15
C LEU A 317 -9.85 43.55 12.23
N LYS A 318 -11.05 43.89 11.73
CA LYS A 318 -11.75 43.07 10.73
C LYS A 318 -10.96 42.97 9.42
N ILE A 319 -10.33 44.06 8.98
CA ILE A 319 -9.50 44.05 7.78
C ILE A 319 -8.28 43.14 7.98
N GLU A 320 -7.59 43.24 9.12
CA GLU A 320 -6.46 42.37 9.45
C GLU A 320 -6.87 40.90 9.58
N LEU A 321 -8.01 40.60 10.22
CA LEU A 321 -8.55 39.23 10.30
C LEU A 321 -8.79 38.65 8.91
N ASN A 322 -9.36 39.44 7.99
CA ASN A 322 -9.59 39.00 6.61
C ASN A 322 -8.28 38.75 5.85
N LYS A 323 -7.23 39.56 6.09
CA LYS A 323 -5.89 39.31 5.54
C LYS A 323 -5.28 38.04 6.12
N GLU A 324 -5.41 37.81 7.42
CA GLU A 324 -4.92 36.59 8.08
C GLU A 324 -5.57 35.34 7.49
N ILE A 325 -6.90 35.36 7.31
CA ILE A 325 -7.65 34.25 6.67
C ILE A 325 -7.12 33.99 5.25
N LYS A 326 -6.87 35.04 4.45
CA LYS A 326 -6.29 34.89 3.10
C LYS A 326 -4.87 34.30 3.15
N ASN A 327 -4.03 34.79 4.06
CA ASN A 327 -2.67 34.29 4.24
C ASN A 327 -2.66 32.83 4.68
N LYS A 328 -3.58 32.43 5.56
CA LYS A 328 -3.74 31.04 6.01
C LYS A 328 -4.16 30.12 4.86
N LYS A 329 -5.08 30.57 3.99
CA LYS A 329 -5.45 29.84 2.77
C LYS A 329 -4.25 29.68 1.83
N ASN A 330 -3.50 30.75 1.57
CA ASN A 330 -2.30 30.71 0.73
C ASN A 330 -1.23 29.78 1.32
N LEU A 331 -1.04 29.80 2.64
CA LEU A 331 -0.11 28.94 3.35
C LEU A 331 -0.49 27.46 3.21
N ASN A 332 -1.79 27.14 3.29
CA ASN A 332 -2.26 25.77 3.06
C ASN A 332 -2.02 25.32 1.60
N LEU A 333 -2.30 26.18 0.61
CA LEU A 333 -2.01 25.87 -0.80
C LEU A 333 -0.51 25.63 -1.04
N ILE A 334 0.35 26.44 -0.44
CA ILE A 334 1.81 26.25 -0.56
C ILE A 334 2.24 24.94 0.13
N LYS A 335 1.64 24.59 1.28
CA LYS A 335 1.90 23.30 1.94
C LYS A 335 1.50 22.11 1.08
N GLU A 336 0.31 22.15 0.49
CA GLU A 336 -0.17 21.10 -0.44
C GLU A 336 0.79 20.97 -1.64
N GLN A 337 1.24 22.09 -2.22
CA GLN A 337 2.24 22.08 -3.30
C GLN A 337 3.59 21.49 -2.87
N ILE A 338 4.04 21.75 -1.64
CA ILE A 338 5.26 21.17 -1.08
C ILE A 338 5.09 19.66 -0.89
N GLU A 339 3.94 19.20 -0.39
CA GLU A 339 3.64 17.78 -0.23
C GLU A 339 3.63 17.05 -1.59
N GLU A 340 2.96 17.62 -2.61
CA GLU A 340 3.00 17.08 -3.97
C GLU A 340 4.42 17.04 -4.55
N SER A 341 5.22 18.09 -4.32
CA SER A 341 6.61 18.15 -4.77
C SER A 341 7.47 17.10 -4.08
N ASN A 342 7.27 16.89 -2.76
CA ASN A 342 7.95 15.86 -1.99
C ASN A 342 7.60 14.45 -2.47
N LEU A 343 6.34 14.19 -2.81
CA LEU A 343 5.94 12.91 -3.42
C LEU A 343 6.67 12.68 -4.75
N LYS A 344 6.69 13.68 -5.64
CA LYS A 344 7.43 13.61 -6.91
C LYS A 344 8.92 13.39 -6.68
N PHE A 345 9.52 14.10 -5.72
CA PHE A 345 10.93 13.94 -5.35
C PHE A 345 11.24 12.53 -4.86
N ASN A 346 10.38 11.96 -4.02
CA ASN A 346 10.53 10.59 -3.54
C ASN A 346 10.42 9.56 -4.67
N ASP A 347 9.51 9.75 -5.63
CA ASP A 347 9.39 8.90 -6.80
C ASP A 347 10.61 9.01 -7.73
N PHE A 348 11.16 10.21 -7.92
CA PHE A 348 12.42 10.39 -8.65
C PHE A 348 13.59 9.73 -7.94
N ASN A 349 13.68 9.83 -6.60
CA ASN A 349 14.71 9.13 -5.83
C ASN A 349 14.62 7.61 -5.97
N ARG A 350 13.40 7.04 -5.96
CA ARG A 350 13.19 5.62 -6.24
C ARG A 350 13.69 5.24 -7.63
N LYS A 351 13.36 6.03 -8.66
CA LYS A 351 13.86 5.82 -10.03
C LYS A 351 15.39 5.91 -10.10
N ILE A 352 16.00 6.89 -9.44
CA ILE A 352 17.47 7.04 -9.36
C ILE A 352 18.08 5.79 -8.72
N GLN A 353 17.54 5.30 -7.61
CA GLN A 353 18.04 4.09 -6.95
C GLN A 353 17.94 2.85 -7.85
N LEU A 354 16.84 2.69 -8.58
CA LEU A 354 16.67 1.59 -9.54
C LEU A 354 17.71 1.66 -10.67
N ILE A 355 17.91 2.84 -11.26
CA ILE A 355 18.91 3.06 -12.32
C ILE A 355 20.32 2.82 -11.78
N GLN A 356 20.64 3.30 -10.57
CA GLN A 356 21.94 3.04 -9.94
C GLN A 356 22.20 1.55 -9.73
N ARG A 357 21.19 0.76 -9.34
CA ARG A 357 21.31 -0.70 -9.25
C ARG A 357 21.55 -1.34 -10.62
N GLN A 358 20.86 -0.86 -11.67
CA GLN A 358 21.08 -1.33 -13.04
C GLN A 358 22.49 -1.00 -13.54
N ILE A 359 22.99 0.20 -13.26
CA ILE A 359 24.36 0.62 -13.58
C ILE A 359 25.36 -0.32 -12.90
N LYS A 360 25.24 -0.52 -11.58
CA LYS A 360 26.12 -1.45 -10.84
C LYS A 360 26.11 -2.87 -11.42
N SER A 361 24.93 -3.40 -11.72
CA SER A 361 24.83 -4.74 -12.34
C SER A 361 25.50 -4.78 -13.73
N SER A 362 25.37 -3.72 -14.53
CA SER A 362 26.00 -3.62 -15.84
C SER A 362 27.52 -3.47 -15.73
N GLU A 363 28.02 -2.66 -14.79
CA GLU A 363 29.44 -2.52 -14.47
C GLU A 363 30.05 -3.86 -14.02
N GLU A 364 29.36 -4.62 -13.16
CA GLU A 364 29.79 -5.95 -12.76
C GLU A 364 29.87 -6.91 -13.95
N LYS A 365 28.87 -6.92 -14.84
CA LYS A 365 28.88 -7.73 -16.07
C LYS A 365 30.01 -7.30 -17.01
N PHE A 366 30.24 -6.00 -17.15
CA PHE A 366 31.31 -5.43 -17.95
C PHE A 366 32.68 -5.86 -17.40
N ASN A 367 32.90 -5.73 -16.09
CA ASN A 367 34.15 -6.14 -15.45
C ASN A 367 34.39 -7.65 -15.56
N LYS A 368 33.35 -8.48 -15.39
CA LYS A 368 33.46 -9.94 -15.62
C LYS A 368 33.87 -10.25 -17.06
N THR A 369 33.22 -9.62 -18.03
CA THR A 369 33.53 -9.81 -19.46
C THR A 369 34.92 -9.32 -19.80
N LYS A 370 35.34 -8.20 -19.21
CA LYS A 370 36.69 -7.65 -19.36
C LYS A 370 37.75 -8.60 -18.80
N ASN A 371 37.54 -9.14 -17.60
CA ASN A 371 38.47 -10.12 -17.02
C ASN A 371 38.58 -11.38 -17.88
N ILE A 372 37.45 -11.92 -18.37
CA ILE A 372 37.45 -13.07 -19.29
C ILE A 372 38.21 -12.74 -20.58
N ARG A 373 38.00 -11.54 -21.12
CA ARG A 373 38.75 -11.07 -22.29
C ARG A 373 40.25 -11.05 -21.99
N ASP A 374 40.65 -10.41 -20.90
CA ASP A 374 42.06 -10.26 -20.51
C ASP A 374 42.74 -11.62 -20.26
N ASP A 375 42.03 -12.57 -19.63
CA ASP A 375 42.52 -13.93 -19.43
C ASP A 375 42.69 -14.68 -20.76
N LYS A 376 41.74 -14.54 -21.70
CA LYS A 376 41.87 -15.09 -23.05
C LYS A 376 43.03 -14.48 -23.82
N TYR A 377 43.28 -13.17 -23.69
CA TYR A 377 44.46 -12.55 -24.30
C TYR A 377 45.75 -13.15 -23.73
N LYS A 378 45.85 -13.31 -22.41
CA LYS A 378 47.01 -13.98 -21.78
C LYS A 378 47.17 -15.43 -22.24
N GLU A 379 46.08 -16.17 -22.46
CA GLU A 379 46.14 -17.52 -23.04
C GLU A 379 46.61 -17.50 -24.49
N PHE A 380 46.15 -16.55 -25.30
CA PHE A 380 46.61 -16.41 -26.68
C PHE A 380 48.07 -15.98 -26.76
N ASP A 381 48.51 -15.06 -25.91
CA ASP A 381 49.92 -14.65 -25.83
C ASP A 381 50.81 -15.84 -25.48
N LYS A 382 50.43 -16.65 -24.48
CA LYS A 382 51.15 -17.91 -24.16
C LYS A 382 51.19 -18.87 -25.34
N LYS A 383 50.08 -19.06 -26.05
CA LYS A 383 50.06 -19.92 -27.24
C LYS A 383 50.94 -19.37 -28.36
N ILE A 384 50.95 -18.05 -28.56
CA ILE A 384 51.83 -17.39 -29.52
C ILE A 384 53.29 -17.62 -29.13
N ASP A 385 53.66 -17.48 -27.86
CA ASP A 385 54.99 -17.78 -27.35
C ASP A 385 55.36 -19.26 -27.57
N ASP A 386 54.48 -20.19 -27.24
CA ASP A 386 54.67 -21.63 -27.48
C ASP A 386 54.87 -21.92 -28.99
N TYR A 387 54.07 -21.30 -29.86
CA TYR A 387 54.22 -21.45 -31.32
C TYR A 387 55.52 -20.83 -31.83
N ASN A 388 55.95 -19.68 -31.29
CA ASN A 388 57.22 -19.07 -31.62
C ASN A 388 58.39 -19.95 -31.19
N ASP A 389 58.30 -20.57 -30.01
CA ASP A 389 59.29 -21.53 -29.50
C ASP A 389 59.36 -22.76 -30.40
N ILE A 390 58.22 -23.36 -30.77
CA ILE A 390 58.18 -24.49 -31.72
C ILE A 390 58.74 -24.08 -33.07
N TYR A 391 58.37 -22.90 -33.58
CA TYR A 391 58.86 -22.39 -34.85
C TYR A 391 60.39 -22.17 -34.82
N SER A 392 60.92 -21.64 -33.72
CA SER A 392 62.36 -21.47 -33.52
C SER A 392 63.09 -22.83 -33.53
N LYS A 393 62.54 -23.85 -32.84
CA LYS A 393 63.06 -25.22 -32.85
C LYS A 393 63.06 -25.80 -34.26
N LEU A 394 61.95 -25.71 -34.99
CA LEU A 394 61.85 -26.18 -36.36
C LEU A 394 62.82 -25.46 -37.30
N ILE A 395 63.06 -24.15 -37.13
CA ILE A 395 64.10 -23.43 -37.88
C ILE A 395 65.48 -24.02 -37.56
N THR A 396 65.81 -24.23 -36.28
CA THR A 396 67.12 -24.80 -35.92
C THR A 396 67.30 -26.22 -36.45
N GLU A 397 66.27 -27.07 -36.37
CA GLU A 397 66.28 -28.41 -36.96
C GLU A 397 66.45 -28.35 -38.48
N LYS A 398 65.74 -27.44 -39.15
CA LYS A 398 65.91 -27.21 -40.59
C LYS A 398 67.32 -26.77 -40.92
N GLN A 399 67.90 -25.82 -40.17
CA GLN A 399 69.28 -25.37 -40.38
C GLN A 399 70.29 -26.51 -40.19
N ILE A 400 70.13 -27.33 -39.15
CA ILE A 400 70.97 -28.52 -38.93
C ILE A 400 70.80 -29.51 -40.08
N ASN A 401 69.57 -29.74 -40.54
CA ASN A 401 69.30 -30.65 -41.64
C ASN A 401 69.87 -30.12 -42.97
N ASP A 402 69.76 -28.82 -43.24
CA ASP A 402 70.34 -28.15 -44.40
C ASP A 402 71.89 -28.20 -44.35
N GLN A 403 72.50 -28.03 -43.18
CA GLN A 403 73.94 -28.26 -42.98
C GLN A 403 74.33 -29.70 -43.24
N ASN A 404 73.56 -30.67 -42.72
CA ASN A 404 73.78 -32.09 -42.97
C ASN A 404 73.62 -32.43 -44.46
N LEU A 405 72.61 -31.88 -45.14
CA LEU A 405 72.42 -32.01 -46.58
C LEU A 405 73.59 -31.41 -47.35
N SER A 406 74.05 -30.22 -46.99
CA SER A 406 75.22 -29.59 -47.60
C SER A 406 76.49 -30.44 -47.40
N SER A 407 76.70 -30.99 -46.20
CA SER A 407 77.82 -31.89 -45.94
C SER A 407 77.74 -33.18 -46.77
N LYS A 408 76.55 -33.78 -46.91
CA LYS A 408 76.31 -34.93 -47.78
C LYS A 408 76.50 -34.58 -49.25
N GLN A 409 76.02 -33.43 -49.72
CA GLN A 409 76.23 -32.95 -51.08
C GLN A 409 77.72 -32.71 -51.36
N ASN A 410 78.45 -32.10 -50.43
CA ASN A 410 79.90 -31.92 -50.54
C ASN A 410 80.64 -33.27 -50.58
N TYR A 411 80.18 -34.24 -49.77
CA TYR A 411 80.73 -35.59 -49.79
C TYR A 411 80.43 -36.31 -51.11
N ILE A 412 79.19 -36.25 -51.60
CA ILE A 412 78.79 -36.77 -52.92
C ILE A 412 79.64 -36.13 -54.01
N ASN A 413 79.75 -34.80 -54.06
CA ASN A 413 80.59 -34.08 -55.01
C ASN A 413 82.07 -34.50 -54.92
N SER A 414 82.57 -34.80 -53.72
CA SER A 414 83.94 -35.29 -53.55
C SER A 414 84.12 -36.71 -54.09
N ILE A 415 83.11 -37.58 -53.94
CA ILE A 415 83.09 -38.92 -54.51
C ILE A 415 82.94 -38.84 -56.02
N GLU A 416 82.04 -38.02 -56.54
CA GLU A 416 81.88 -37.79 -57.98
C GLU A 416 83.16 -37.28 -58.61
N LYS A 417 83.88 -36.35 -57.96
CA LYS A 417 85.23 -35.95 -58.40
C LYS A 417 86.24 -37.09 -58.36
N LYS A 418 86.20 -37.95 -57.34
CA LYS A 418 87.07 -39.14 -57.27
C LYS A 418 86.73 -40.13 -58.38
N ILE A 419 85.45 -40.37 -58.67
CA ILE A 419 84.98 -41.21 -59.76
C ILE A 419 85.42 -40.61 -61.10
N TYR A 420 85.21 -39.32 -61.32
CA TYR A 420 85.64 -38.63 -62.54
C TYR A 420 87.16 -38.71 -62.73
N ASN A 421 87.94 -38.54 -61.66
CA ASN A 421 89.39 -38.69 -61.71
C ASN A 421 89.82 -40.13 -62.00
N LEU A 422 89.14 -41.12 -61.39
CA LEU A 422 89.37 -42.55 -61.65
C LEU A 422 88.99 -42.91 -63.08
N GLU A 423 87.85 -42.45 -63.59
CA GLU A 423 87.43 -42.66 -64.97
C GLU A 423 88.43 -42.03 -65.95
N ASN A 424 88.95 -40.84 -65.65
CA ASN A 424 90.00 -40.22 -66.47
C ASN A 424 91.34 -40.96 -66.36
N SER A 425 91.73 -41.48 -65.19
CA SER A 425 92.94 -42.30 -65.08
C SER A 425 92.77 -43.63 -65.80
N PHE A 426 91.61 -44.28 -65.67
CA PHE A 426 91.27 -45.50 -66.42
C PHE A 426 91.23 -45.26 -67.92
N LYS A 427 90.68 -44.12 -68.39
CA LYS A 427 90.73 -43.75 -69.80
C LYS A 427 92.16 -43.53 -70.29
N LYS A 428 93.01 -42.85 -69.50
CA LYS A 428 94.44 -42.71 -69.83
C LYS A 428 95.14 -44.06 -69.91
N GLU A 429 94.95 -44.93 -68.93
CA GLU A 429 95.51 -46.30 -68.95
C GLU A 429 94.95 -47.12 -70.13
N TYR A 430 93.67 -46.96 -70.47
CA TYR A 430 93.05 -47.60 -71.62
C TYR A 430 93.63 -47.10 -72.96
N ASP A 431 93.83 -45.79 -73.09
CA ASP A 431 94.43 -45.18 -74.29
C ASP A 431 95.92 -45.57 -74.40
N ASP A 432 96.65 -45.60 -73.28
CA ASP A 432 98.06 -46.02 -73.23
C ASP A 432 98.21 -47.51 -73.59
N THR A 433 97.36 -48.39 -73.04
CA THR A 433 97.36 -49.82 -73.39
C THR A 433 96.93 -50.05 -74.85
N ASN A 434 95.96 -49.28 -75.37
CA ASN A 434 95.62 -49.33 -76.79
C ASN A 434 96.75 -48.85 -77.68
N LEU A 435 97.49 -47.80 -77.30
CA LEU A 435 98.69 -47.37 -78.02
C LEU A 435 99.75 -48.47 -78.02
N GLU A 436 99.95 -49.18 -76.92
CA GLU A 436 100.85 -50.33 -76.88
C GLU A 436 100.35 -51.50 -77.75
N ILE A 437 99.03 -51.75 -77.80
CA ILE A 437 98.43 -52.73 -78.71
C ILE A 437 98.58 -52.30 -80.18
N GLU A 438 98.41 -51.03 -80.50
CA GLU A 438 98.63 -50.50 -81.86
C GLU A 438 100.10 -50.61 -82.27
N LYS A 439 101.05 -50.29 -81.36
CA LYS A 439 102.47 -50.54 -81.59
C LYS A 439 102.73 -52.03 -81.84
N LEU A 440 102.16 -52.92 -81.04
CA LEU A 440 102.34 -54.36 -81.19
C LEU A 440 101.69 -54.89 -82.49
N ASN A 441 100.53 -54.38 -82.87
CA ASN A 441 99.88 -54.66 -84.14
C ASN A 441 100.67 -54.11 -85.33
N SER A 442 101.32 -52.95 -85.19
CA SER A 442 102.23 -52.42 -86.21
C SER A 442 103.47 -53.31 -86.36
N HIS A 443 104.00 -53.84 -85.25
CA HIS A 443 105.05 -54.85 -85.26
C HIS A 443 104.58 -56.17 -85.90
N LEU A 444 103.37 -56.66 -85.58
CA LEU A 444 102.81 -57.84 -86.23
C LEU A 444 102.59 -57.64 -87.73
N LYS A 445 102.15 -56.46 -88.18
CA LYS A 445 102.05 -56.12 -89.61
C LYS A 445 103.42 -56.07 -90.29
N LEU A 446 104.45 -55.55 -89.62
CA LEU A 446 105.83 -55.62 -90.14
C LEU A 446 106.32 -57.06 -90.24
N TYR A 447 106.05 -57.91 -89.26
CA TYR A 447 106.36 -59.33 -89.30
C TYR A 447 105.59 -60.07 -90.41
N LEU A 448 104.30 -59.78 -90.61
CA LEU A 448 103.51 -60.37 -91.69
C LEU A 448 103.99 -59.92 -93.07
N ASN A 449 104.31 -58.64 -93.26
CA ASN A 449 104.89 -58.15 -94.51
C ASN A 449 106.27 -58.79 -94.80
N GLN A 450 107.09 -59.05 -93.78
CA GLN A 450 108.37 -59.76 -93.94
C GLN A 450 108.20 -61.25 -94.27
N ILE A 451 107.09 -61.87 -93.86
CA ILE A 451 106.75 -63.27 -94.22
C ILE A 451 106.21 -63.35 -95.65
N ASP A 452 105.36 -62.39 -96.08
CA ASP A 452 104.84 -62.33 -97.45
C ASP A 452 105.96 -62.06 -98.48
N GLU A 453 106.98 -61.28 -98.13
CA GLU A 453 108.17 -61.06 -99.00
C GLU A 453 109.02 -62.34 -99.21
N LYS A 454 108.93 -63.34 -98.32
CA LYS A 454 109.76 -64.56 -98.41
C LYS A 454 109.09 -65.76 -99.07
N ILE A 455 107.80 -65.70 -99.39
CA ILE A 455 107.05 -66.85 -99.95
C ILE A 455 106.84 -66.76 -101.48
N ASN A 456 107.06 -65.60 -102.11
CA ASN A 456 106.97 -65.42 -103.56
C ASN A 456 108.34 -65.36 -104.26
N ILE A 457 109.02 -66.49 -104.40
CA ILE A 457 110.05 -66.70 -105.43
C ILE A 457 109.79 -68.04 -106.13
N PRO A 458 109.56 -68.07 -107.46
CA PRO A 458 109.27 -69.27 -108.23
C PRO A 458 110.55 -69.96 -108.71
N ILE A 459 110.56 -71.30 -108.76
CA ILE A 459 111.55 -72.06 -109.54
C ILE A 459 110.83 -73.16 -110.32
N VAL A 460 111.17 -73.16 -111.61
CA VAL A 460 111.08 -74.19 -112.66
C VAL A 460 111.18 -75.62 -112.16
#